data_AF-A0A1C6Z7I5-F1
#
_entry.id   AF-A0A1C6Z7I5-F1
#
_cell.length_a   1.000
_cell.length_b   1.000
_cell.length_c   1.000
_cell.angle_alpha   90.00
_cell.angle_beta   90.00
_cell.angle_gamma   90.00
#
_symmetry.space_group_name_H-M   'P 1'
#
loop_
_entity.id
_entity.type
_entity.pdbx_description
1 polymer ?
#
loop_
_entity_poly.entity_id
_entity_poly.type
_entity_poly.pdbx_seq_one_letter_code
_entity_poly.pdbx_strand_id
1 'polypeptide(L)'
;MSIKGVIRWGSIFIIMFIYICALALIIMDYGVTLKYADIDQYEKITAIRCNAIVEQVSITFVEITYVAFFGYLISIALILLIFKKVR
;
A
#
# COMPACT_ATOMS: atom_id res chain seq x y z
N MET A 1 13.30 -21.50 -21.96
CA MET A 1 12.26 -21.26 -20.94
C MET A 1 10.91 -21.65 -21.55
N SER A 2 10.14 -22.57 -20.95
CA SER A 2 8.84 -22.99 -21.52
C SER A 2 7.84 -21.82 -21.48
N ILE A 3 6.97 -21.70 -22.48
CA ILE A 3 5.88 -20.69 -22.54
C ILE A 3 5.05 -20.68 -21.24
N LYS A 4 4.80 -21.85 -20.65
CA LYS A 4 4.11 -21.99 -19.36
C LYS A 4 4.86 -21.30 -18.20
N GLY A 5 6.19 -21.33 -18.24
CA GLY A 5 7.04 -20.66 -17.26
C GLY A 5 6.97 -19.14 -17.40
N VAL A 6 7.00 -18.62 -18.63
CA VAL A 6 6.89 -17.17 -18.89
C VAL A 6 5.55 -16.62 -18.38
N ILE A 7 4.45 -17.34 -18.64
CA ILE A 7 3.12 -16.94 -18.16
C ILE A 7 3.06 -16.92 -16.63
N ARG A 8 3.61 -17.93 -15.95
CA ARG A 8 3.66 -17.97 -14.48
C ARG A 8 4.42 -16.77 -13.90
N TRP A 9 5.65 -16.55 -14.34
CA TRP A 9 6.48 -15.47 -13.81
C TRP A 9 5.91 -14.09 -14.16
N GLY A 10 5.36 -13.91 -15.37
CA GLY A 10 4.68 -12.69 -15.77
C GLY A 10 3.46 -12.37 -14.89
N SER A 11 2.61 -13.36 -14.61
CA SER A 11 1.45 -13.16 -13.73
C SER A 11 1.85 -12.83 -12.29
N ILE A 12 2.89 -13.48 -11.75
CA ILE A 12 3.42 -13.15 -10.41
C ILE A 12 3.93 -11.70 -10.38
N PHE A 13 4.66 -11.28 -11.43
CA PHE A 13 5.17 -9.92 -11.54
C PHE A 13 4.06 -8.87 -11.57
N ILE A 14 2.98 -9.14 -12.30
CA ILE A 14 1.81 -8.25 -12.38
C ILE A 14 1.13 -8.12 -11.01
N ILE A 15 0.92 -9.23 -10.29
CA ILE A 15 0.31 -9.20 -8.96
C ILE A 15 1.18 -8.37 -8.00
N MET A 16 2.50 -8.59 -8.02
CA MET A 16 3.44 -7.84 -7.20
C MET A 16 3.39 -6.34 -7.53
N PHE A 17 3.37 -6.00 -8.81
CA PHE A 17 3.31 -4.62 -9.26
C PHE A 17 2.02 -3.92 -8.80
N ILE A 18 0.87 -4.55 -8.96
CA ILE A 18 -0.43 -4.03 -8.50
C ILE A 18 -0.42 -3.80 -7.00
N TYR A 19 0.12 -4.76 -6.23
CA TYR A 19 0.22 -4.64 -4.78
C TYR A 19 1.12 -3.46 -4.36
N ILE A 20 2.28 -3.29 -4.99
CA ILE A 20 3.18 -2.16 -4.73
C ILE A 20 2.50 -0.83 -5.07
N CYS A 21 1.82 -0.73 -6.21
CA CYS A 21 1.08 0.47 -6.59
C CYS A 21 -0.02 0.82 -5.58
N ALA A 22 -0.76 -0.17 -5.07
CA ALA A 22 -1.79 0.06 -4.05
C ALA A 22 -1.20 0.65 -2.77
N LEU A 23 -0.07 0.12 -2.29
CA LEU A 23 0.63 0.68 -1.12
C LEU A 23 1.17 2.09 -1.39
N ALA A 24 1.73 2.31 -2.57
CA ALA A 24 2.28 3.61 -2.95
C ALA A 24 1.19 4.70 -2.98
N LEU A 25 -0.02 4.38 -3.44
CA LEU A 25 -1.14 5.33 -3.45
C LEU A 25 -1.51 5.80 -2.04
N ILE A 26 -1.59 4.89 -1.06
CA ILE A 26 -1.93 5.23 0.33
C ILE A 26 -0.85 6.13 0.95
N ILE A 27 0.42 5.80 0.70
CA ILE A 27 1.55 6.61 1.20
C ILE A 27 1.56 8.00 0.56
N MET A 28 1.31 8.08 -0.76
CA MET A 28 1.24 9.36 -1.46
C MET A 28 0.07 10.20 -0.97
N ASP A 29 -1.10 9.60 -0.75
CA ASP A 29 -2.28 10.30 -0.22
C ASP A 29 -1.97 10.95 1.14
N TYR A 30 -1.40 10.17 2.06
CA TYR A 30 -0.94 10.71 3.35
C TYR A 30 0.09 11.83 3.22
N GLY A 31 1.09 11.65 2.33
CA GLY A 31 2.10 12.68 2.08
C GLY A 31 1.51 13.97 1.52
N VAL A 32 0.48 13.87 0.68
CA VAL A 32 -0.30 15.00 0.16
C VAL A 32 -1.08 15.65 1.31
N THR A 33 -1.83 14.88 2.10
CA THR A 33 -2.58 15.41 3.25
C THR A 33 -1.67 16.19 4.19
N LEU A 34 -0.49 15.65 4.52
CA LEU A 34 0.48 16.31 5.39
C LEU A 34 1.03 17.61 4.79
N LYS A 35 1.29 17.63 3.48
CA LYS A 35 1.83 18.80 2.77
C LYS A 35 0.83 19.95 2.70
N TYR A 36 -0.46 19.63 2.57
CA TYR A 36 -1.53 20.63 2.48
C TYR A 36 -2.22 20.92 3.83
N ALA A 37 -1.80 20.27 4.92
CA ALA A 37 -2.30 20.52 6.28
C ALA A 37 -1.84 21.87 6.88
N ASP A 38 -1.20 22.74 6.09
CA ASP A 38 -0.83 24.12 6.46
C ASP A 38 -0.01 24.20 7.76
N ILE A 39 0.85 23.19 7.99
CA ILE A 39 1.74 23.12 9.14
C ILE A 39 2.97 23.97 8.81
N ASP A 40 2.86 25.27 9.11
CA ASP A 40 3.97 26.19 8.96
C ASP A 40 5.10 25.75 9.91
N GLN A 41 6.29 25.44 9.35
CA GLN A 41 7.40 24.82 10.10
C GLN A 41 7.99 25.74 11.18
N TYR A 42 7.58 27.01 11.19
CA TYR A 42 8.07 28.07 12.07
C TYR A 42 7.05 28.52 13.12
N GLU A 43 5.81 28.02 13.08
CA GLU A 43 4.77 28.36 14.04
C GLU A 43 4.74 27.35 15.20
N LYS A 44 4.55 27.83 16.43
CA LYS A 44 4.41 26.94 17.61
C LYS A 44 3.20 26.04 17.40
N ILE A 45 3.45 24.76 17.11
CA ILE A 45 2.40 23.75 16.94
C ILE A 45 1.52 23.73 18.18
N THR A 46 0.25 24.11 18.03
CA THR A 46 -0.75 24.03 19.10
C THR A 46 -1.08 22.56 19.39
N ALA A 47 -1.44 22.25 20.63
CA ALA A 47 -1.82 20.88 21.04
C ALA A 47 -2.93 20.30 20.16
N ILE A 48 -3.85 21.15 19.69
CA ILE A 48 -4.95 20.78 18.77
C ILE A 48 -4.40 20.27 17.42
N ARG A 49 -3.44 20.98 16.83
CA ARG A 49 -2.82 20.58 15.55
C ARG A 49 -1.95 19.32 15.70
N CYS A 50 -1.24 19.18 16.82
CA CYS A 50 -0.49 17.95 17.11
C CYS A 50 -1.43 16.73 17.18
N ASN A 51 -2.58 16.88 17.85
CA ASN A 51 -3.55 15.81 17.96
C ASN A 51 -4.15 15.42 16.59
N ALA A 52 -4.41 16.40 15.72
CA ALA A 52 -4.90 16.16 14.35
C ALA A 52 -3.89 15.38 13.49
N ILE A 53 -2.59 15.68 13.60
CA ILE A 53 -1.54 14.93 12.89
C ILE A 53 -1.47 13.50 13.41
N VAL A 54 -1.50 13.31 14.73
CA VAL A 54 -1.47 11.97 15.35
C VAL A 54 -2.68 11.14 14.92
N GLU A 55 -3.87 11.76 14.84
CA GLU A 55 -5.08 11.11 14.34
C GLU A 55 -4.94 10.68 12.87
N GLN A 56 -4.44 11.58 12.00
CA GLN A 56 -4.17 11.25 10.60
C GLN A 56 -3.15 10.13 10.44
N VAL A 57 -2.04 10.17 11.19
CA VAL A 57 -1.03 9.10 11.23
C VAL A 57 -1.68 7.78 11.63
N SER A 58 -2.52 7.79 12.67
CA SER A 58 -3.19 6.58 13.17
C SER A 58 -4.11 5.99 12.11
N ILE A 59 -4.93 6.81 11.45
CA ILE A 59 -5.86 6.36 10.40
C ILE A 59 -5.08 5.76 9.22
N THR A 60 -4.10 6.50 8.69
CA THR A 60 -3.27 6.02 7.58
C THR A 60 -2.52 4.75 7.95
N PHE A 61 -2.01 4.65 9.17
CA PHE A 61 -1.31 3.44 9.63
C PHE A 61 -2.24 2.23 9.67
N VAL A 62 -3.47 2.41 10.15
CA VAL A 62 -4.51 1.36 10.12
C VAL A 62 -4.80 0.95 8.68
N GLU A 63 -5.03 1.90 7.77
CA GLU A 63 -5.30 1.61 6.36
C GLU A 63 -4.14 0.86 5.68
N ILE A 64 -2.90 1.30 5.88
CA ILE A 64 -1.70 0.62 5.37
C ILE A 64 -1.64 -0.81 5.93
N THR A 65 -1.91 -0.98 7.22
CA THR A 65 -1.88 -2.31 7.86
C THR A 65 -2.93 -3.24 7.26
N TYR A 66 -4.16 -2.76 7.05
CA TYR A 66 -5.22 -3.53 6.41
C TYR A 66 -4.86 -3.89 4.97
N VAL A 67 -4.45 -2.91 4.16
CA VAL A 67 -4.10 -3.15 2.76
C VAL A 67 -2.90 -4.08 2.64
N ALA A 68 -1.90 -3.95 3.50
CA ALA A 68 -0.75 -4.85 3.52
C ALA A 68 -1.15 -6.29 3.90
N PHE A 69 -1.94 -6.45 4.96
CA PHE A 69 -2.34 -7.78 5.45
C PHE A 69 -3.26 -8.50 4.45
N PHE A 70 -4.34 -7.84 4.02
CA PHE A 70 -5.27 -8.43 3.07
C PHE A 70 -4.68 -8.56 1.67
N GLY A 71 -3.90 -7.58 1.22
CA GLY A 71 -3.22 -7.63 -0.07
C GLY A 71 -2.20 -8.76 -0.16
N TYR A 72 -1.50 -9.06 0.94
CA TYR A 72 -0.62 -10.22 1.02
C TYR A 72 -1.38 -11.55 0.91
N LEU A 73 -2.48 -11.71 1.66
CA LEU A 73 -3.31 -12.92 1.61
C LEU A 73 -3.91 -13.16 0.22
N ILE A 74 -4.43 -12.09 -0.41
CA ILE A 74 -4.95 -12.14 -1.78
C ILE A 74 -3.83 -12.52 -2.76
N SER A 75 -2.65 -11.93 -2.62
CA SER A 75 -1.49 -12.23 -3.48
C SER A 75 -1.09 -13.71 -3.38
N ILE A 76 -1.02 -14.27 -2.17
CA ILE A 76 -0.76 -15.72 -1.98
C ILE A 76 -1.83 -16.55 -2.69
N ALA A 77 -3.11 -16.26 -2.48
CA ALA A 77 -4.19 -17.02 -3.09
C ALA A 77 -4.11 -16.99 -4.63
N LEU A 78 -3.84 -15.82 -5.21
CA LEU A 78 -3.68 -15.65 -6.66
C LEU A 78 -2.45 -16.40 -7.19
N ILE A 79 -1.32 -16.34 -6.49
CA ILE A 79 -0.11 -17.09 -6.86
C ILE A 79 -0.38 -18.59 -6.83
N LEU A 80 -1.02 -19.10 -5.78
CA LEU A 80 -1.40 -20.52 -5.67
C LEU A 80 -2.35 -20.93 -6.81
N LEU A 81 -3.31 -20.09 -7.19
CA LEU A 81 -4.19 -20.33 -8.33
C LEU A 81 -3.43 -20.38 -9.65
N ILE A 82 -2.44 -19.50 -9.86
CA ILE A 82 -1.56 -19.53 -11.04
C ILE A 82 -0.76 -20.85 -11.07
N PHE A 83 -0.20 -21.27 -9.94
CA PHE A 83 0.50 -22.55 -9.87
C PHE A 83 -0.42 -23.76 -10.09
N LYS A 84 -1.66 -23.71 -9.60
CA LYS A 84 -2.67 -24.75 -9.85
C LYS A 84 -3.11 -24.81 -11.31
N LYS A 85 -3.35 -23.65 -11.94
CA LYS A 85 -3.90 -23.53 -13.29
C LYS A 85 -2.87 -23.79 -14.39
N VAL A 86 -1.60 -23.46 -14.14
CA VAL A 86 -0.50 -23.64 -15.11
C VAL A 86 0.24 -24.98 -14.89
N ARG A 87 -0.38 -25.94 -14.18
CA ARG A 87 0.14 -27.31 -14.07
C ARG A 87 -0.07 -28.06 -15.39
#